data_AF-A0A7X6P5I2-F1
#
_entry.id   AF-A0A7X6P5I2-F1
#
_cell.length_a   1.000
_cell.length_b   1.000
_cell.length_c   1.000
_cell.angle_alpha   90.00
_cell.angle_beta   90.00
_cell.angle_gamma   90.00
#
_symmetry.space_group_name_H-M   'P 1'
#
loop_
_entity.id
_entity.type
_entity.pdbx_description
1 polymer ?
#
loop_
_entity_poly.entity_id
_entity_poly.type
_entity_poly.pdbx_seq_one_letter_code
_entity_poly.pdbx_strand_id
1 'polypeptide(L)'
;MKPSDVEHLATTVTLTDGTELMLRPIRPSDREQLAAGFTRLSPQSRSMRFFSALSSLNERQLTYFTEIDYVDHFAWVAGVKTPDNAEYGVGVA
;
A
#
# COMPACT_ATOMS: atom_id res chain seq x y z
N MET A 1 -16.58 4.64 6.41
CA MET A 1 -16.86 3.19 6.41
C MET A 1 -15.76 2.49 7.21
N LYS A 2 -15.99 1.29 7.78
CA LYS A 2 -14.94 0.55 8.51
C LYS A 2 -14.18 -0.38 7.55
N PRO A 3 -12.91 -0.74 7.83
CA PRO A 3 -12.16 -1.68 6.99
C PRO A 3 -12.87 -3.02 6.75
N SER A 4 -13.62 -3.50 7.75
CA SER A 4 -14.43 -4.72 7.64
C SER A 4 -15.48 -4.68 6.54
N ASP A 5 -16.00 -3.49 6.22
CA ASP A 5 -17.09 -3.34 5.27
C ASP A 5 -16.59 -3.53 3.82
N VAL A 6 -15.30 -3.33 3.57
CA VAL A 6 -14.65 -3.44 2.25
C VAL A 6 -13.73 -4.65 2.11
N GLU A 7 -13.58 -5.45 3.17
CA GLU A 7 -12.66 -6.60 3.17
C GLU A 7 -12.99 -7.64 2.09
N HIS A 8 -14.27 -7.77 1.75
CA HIS A 8 -14.76 -8.66 0.69
C HIS A 8 -14.24 -8.30 -0.72
N LEU A 9 -13.64 -7.12 -0.89
CA LEU A 9 -13.03 -6.69 -2.15
C LEU A 9 -11.62 -7.29 -2.34
N ALA A 10 -11.05 -7.93 -1.32
CA ALA A 10 -9.74 -8.55 -1.43
C ALA A 10 -9.75 -9.71 -2.44
N THR A 11 -8.70 -9.80 -3.26
CA THR A 11 -8.55 -10.85 -4.28
C THR A 11 -7.08 -11.18 -4.53
N THR A 12 -6.81 -12.37 -5.05
CA THR A 12 -5.47 -12.73 -5.54
C THR A 12 -5.39 -12.45 -7.05
N VAL A 13 -4.26 -11.91 -7.49
CA VAL A 13 -3.95 -11.69 -8.90
C VAL A 13 -2.58 -12.29 -9.22
N THR A 14 -2.47 -12.98 -10.34
CA THR A 14 -1.19 -13.50 -10.84
C THR A 14 -0.66 -12.56 -11.92
N LEU A 15 0.56 -12.06 -11.73
CA LEU A 15 1.26 -11.26 -12.72
C LEU A 15 1.73 -12.13 -13.89
N THR A 16 2.14 -11.51 -15.00
CA THR A 16 2.62 -12.20 -16.21
C THR A 16 3.88 -13.03 -15.99
N ASP A 17 4.66 -12.72 -14.95
CA ASP A 17 5.87 -13.47 -14.56
C ASP A 17 5.56 -14.64 -13.59
N GLY A 18 4.28 -14.86 -13.27
CA GLY A 18 3.83 -15.88 -12.34
C GLY A 18 3.79 -15.46 -10.87
N THR A 19 4.20 -14.23 -10.53
CA THR A 19 4.13 -13.71 -9.16
C THR A 19 2.68 -13.59 -8.70
N GLU A 20 2.33 -14.23 -7.58
CA GLU A 20 1.03 -14.05 -6.93
C GLU A 20 1.03 -12.80 -6.03
N LEU A 21 0.04 -11.93 -6.23
CA LEU A 21 -0.21 -10.76 -5.40
C LEU A 21 -1.53 -10.93 -4.65
N MET A 22 -1.56 -10.50 -3.39
CA MET A 22 -2.79 -10.15 -2.69
C MET A 22 -3.12 -8.68 -2.97
N LEU A 23 -4.26 -8.44 -3.63
CA LEU A 23 -4.85 -7.11 -3.77
C LEU A 23 -5.93 -6.94 -2.71
N ARG A 24 -5.85 -5.87 -1.92
CA ARG A 24 -6.84 -5.57 -0.88
C ARG A 24 -6.93 -4.07 -0.61
N PRO A 25 -8.05 -3.56 -0.06
CA PRO A 25 -8.11 -2.18 0.41
C PRO A 25 -7.05 -1.93 1.50
N ILE A 26 -6.48 -0.71 1.51
CA ILE A 26 -5.51 -0.31 2.55
C ILE A 26 -6.18 -0.26 3.94
N ARG A 27 -5.40 -0.49 4.98
CA ARG A 27 -5.85 -0.49 6.38
C ARG A 27 -4.93 0.39 7.23
N PRO A 28 -5.41 0.89 8.38
CA PRO A 28 -4.55 1.63 9.33
C PRO A 28 -3.31 0.83 9.77
N SER A 29 -3.41 -0.51 9.83
CA SER A 29 -2.29 -1.39 10.17
C SER A 29 -1.16 -1.43 9.12
N ASP A 30 -1.39 -0.92 7.91
CA ASP A 30 -0.40 -0.92 6.84
C ASP A 30 0.64 0.21 7.00
N ARG A 31 0.48 1.07 8.00
CA ARG A 31 1.33 2.24 8.27
C ARG A 31 2.83 1.95 8.21
N GLU A 32 3.28 0.96 8.97
CA GLU A 32 4.69 0.61 9.08
C GLU A 32 5.23 0.01 7.77
N GLN A 33 4.45 -0.85 7.13
CA GLN A 33 4.81 -1.46 5.85
C GLN A 33 4.88 -0.42 4.73
N LEU A 34 3.96 0.56 4.71
CA LEU A 34 3.98 1.66 3.76
C LEU A 34 5.22 2.56 3.97
N ALA A 35 5.54 2.90 5.22
CA ALA A 35 6.74 3.66 5.55
C ALA A 35 8.01 2.93 5.09
N ALA A 36 8.12 1.63 5.39
CA ALA A 36 9.25 0.80 4.97
C ALA A 36 9.29 0.58 3.44
N GLY A 37 8.13 0.48 2.78
CA GLY A 37 8.03 0.38 1.33
C GLY A 37 8.51 1.65 0.63
N PHE A 38 8.12 2.81 1.15
CA PHE A 38 8.55 4.10 0.64
C PHE A 38 10.08 4.26 0.62
N THR A 39 10.78 3.78 1.66
CA THR A 39 12.26 3.89 1.72
C THR A 39 12.97 3.01 0.70
N ARG A 40 12.29 1.99 0.13
CA ARG A 40 12.83 1.17 -0.96
C ARG A 40 12.63 1.77 -2.35
N LEU A 41 11.77 2.78 -2.49
CA LEU A 41 11.57 3.47 -3.76
C LEU A 41 12.81 4.27 -4.17
N SER A 42 13.11 4.30 -5.47
CA SER A 42 14.16 5.17 -6.01
C SER A 42 13.80 6.65 -5.84
N PRO A 43 14.79 7.56 -5.75
CA PRO A 43 14.52 9.01 -5.68
C PRO A 43 13.65 9.51 -6.84
N GLN A 44 13.83 8.96 -8.03
CA GLN A 44 12.99 9.27 -9.20
C GLN A 44 11.53 8.86 -8.97
N SER A 45 11.29 7.65 -8.47
CA SER A 45 9.91 7.18 -8.18
C SER A 45 9.22 8.03 -7.12
N ARG A 46 9.96 8.44 -6.07
CA ARG A 46 9.45 9.34 -5.04
C ARG A 46 9.10 10.72 -5.62
N SER A 47 9.98 11.27 -6.45
CA SER A 47 9.75 12.56 -7.12
C SER A 47 8.54 12.51 -8.05
N MET A 48 8.37 11.45 -8.85
CA MET A 48 7.21 11.30 -9.73
C MET A 48 5.89 11.16 -8.95
N ARG A 49 5.90 10.48 -7.80
CA ARG A 49 4.68 10.27 -7.01
C ARG A 49 4.27 11.48 -6.18
N PHE A 50 5.24 12.21 -5.63
CA PHE A 50 5.01 13.27 -4.64
C PHE A 50 5.41 14.66 -5.12
N PHE A 51 5.86 14.79 -6.37
CA PHE A 51 6.37 16.03 -6.98
C PHE A 51 7.42 16.74 -6.10
N SER A 52 8.17 15.97 -5.32
CA SER A 52 9.13 16.45 -4.33
C SER A 52 10.16 15.38 -3.98
N ALA A 53 11.35 15.82 -3.57
CA ALA A 53 12.47 14.95 -3.19
C ALA A 53 12.33 14.43 -1.75
N LEU A 54 11.22 13.77 -1.43
CA LEU A 54 10.96 13.23 -0.09
C LEU A 54 11.91 12.06 0.23
N SER A 55 12.60 12.14 1.37
CA SER A 55 13.45 11.06 1.89
C SER A 55 12.67 10.06 2.75
N SER A 56 11.59 10.50 3.40
CA SER A 56 10.64 9.69 4.17
C SER A 56 9.24 10.30 4.14
N LEU A 57 8.23 9.53 4.57
CA LEU A 57 6.90 10.03 4.86
C LEU A 57 6.82 10.50 6.31
N ASN A 58 6.17 11.64 6.56
CA ASN A 58 5.90 12.11 7.91
C ASN A 58 4.60 11.50 8.47
N GLU A 59 4.36 11.68 9.77
CA GLU A 59 3.18 11.12 10.46
C GLU A 59 1.85 11.56 9.86
N ARG A 60 1.73 12.82 9.40
CA ARG A 60 0.51 13.32 8.78
C ARG A 60 0.26 12.64 7.44
N GLN A 61 1.29 12.44 6.64
CA GLN A 61 1.21 11.72 5.38
C GLN A 61 0.82 10.26 5.60
N LEU A 62 1.43 9.59 6.58
CA LEU A 62 1.11 8.20 6.91
C LEU A 62 -0.34 8.02 7.36
N THR A 63 -0.83 8.89 8.25
CA THR A 63 -2.25 8.90 8.64
C THR A 63 -3.14 9.17 7.43
N TYR A 64 -2.82 10.20 6.62
CA TYR A 64 -3.60 10.52 5.43
C TYR A 64 -3.70 9.33 4.44
N PHE A 65 -2.64 8.56 4.25
CA PHE A 65 -2.64 7.43 3.32
C PHE A 65 -3.27 6.14 3.87
N THR A 66 -3.34 5.96 5.19
CA THR A 66 -3.76 4.67 5.79
C THR A 66 -5.07 4.71 6.55
N GLU A 67 -5.48 5.89 7.01
CA GLU A 67 -6.70 6.12 7.78
C GLU A 67 -7.74 6.84 6.90
N ILE A 68 -8.29 6.10 5.93
CA ILE A 68 -9.19 6.64 4.89
C ILE A 68 -10.66 6.24 5.14
N ASP A 69 -11.59 6.94 4.49
CA ASP A 69 -13.03 6.73 4.69
C ASP A 69 -13.67 5.62 3.82
N TYR A 70 -12.95 5.18 2.79
CA TYR A 70 -13.37 4.19 1.77
C TYR A 70 -14.55 4.61 0.89
N VAL A 71 -14.86 5.91 0.83
CA VAL A 71 -15.94 6.49 0.03
C VAL A 71 -15.37 7.56 -0.90
N ASP A 72 -14.87 8.64 -0.34
CA ASP A 72 -14.26 9.75 -1.08
C ASP A 72 -12.75 9.56 -1.22
N HIS A 73 -12.14 8.85 -0.25
CA HIS A 73 -10.75 8.43 -0.30
C HIS A 73 -10.68 6.91 -0.19
N PHE A 74 -10.25 6.28 -1.29
CA PHE A 74 -10.05 4.83 -1.40
C PHE A 74 -8.67 4.55 -1.95
N ALA A 75 -7.96 3.58 -1.37
CA ALA A 75 -6.66 3.15 -1.86
C ALA A 75 -6.51 1.63 -1.78
N TRP A 76 -5.76 1.07 -2.73
CA TRP A 76 -5.44 -0.34 -2.83
C TRP A 76 -4.02 -0.63 -2.34
N VAL A 77 -3.84 -1.77 -1.70
CA VAL A 77 -2.55 -2.40 -1.40
C VAL A 77 -2.36 -3.60 -2.33
N ALA A 78 -1.18 -3.68 -2.92
CA ALA A 78 -0.70 -4.87 -3.63
C ALA A 78 0.51 -5.44 -2.90
N GLY A 79 0.36 -6.61 -2.27
CA GLY A 79 1.43 -7.31 -1.55
C GLY A 79 1.78 -8.63 -2.22
N VAL A 80 3.08 -8.95 -2.34
CA VAL A 80 3.50 -10.28 -2.83
C VAL A 80 3.09 -11.34 -1.81
N LYS A 81 2.40 -12.38 -2.28
CA LYS A 81 1.98 -13.49 -1.44
C LYS A 81 3.19 -14.40 -1.19
N THR A 82 3.61 -14.51 0.07
CA THR A 82 4.68 -15.43 0.48
C THR A 82 4.13 -16.53 1.40
N PRO A 83 4.68 -17.76 1.36
CA PRO A 83 4.24 -18.86 2.23
C PRO A 83 4.32 -18.53 3.73
N ASP A 84 5.32 -17.73 4.12
CA ASP A 84 5.66 -17.43 5.52
C ASP A 84 5.07 -16.10 6.03
N ASN A 85 4.18 -15.50 5.25
CA ASN A 85 3.29 -14.41 5.67
C ASN A 85 3.96 -13.13 6.22
N ALA A 86 4.66 -12.45 5.32
CA ALA A 86 4.63 -10.99 5.31
C ALA A 86 4.46 -10.56 3.85
N GLU A 87 3.40 -9.79 3.56
CA GLU A 87 3.24 -9.11 2.28
C GLU A 87 4.47 -8.21 2.07
N TYR A 88 5.42 -8.66 1.25
CA TYR A 88 6.58 -7.86 0.89
C TYR A 88 6.32 -7.13 -0.43
N GLY A 89 6.98 -5.98 -0.63
CA GLY A 89 6.84 -5.23 -1.88
C GLY A 89 5.50 -4.52 -2.04
N VAL A 90 4.97 -3.95 -0.94
CA VAL A 90 3.70 -3.22 -0.94
C VAL A 90 3.72 -2.03 -1.92
N GLY A 91 2.88 -2.10 -2.94
CA GLY A 91 2.47 -0.96 -3.77
C GLY A 91 1.15 -0.39 -3.26
N VAL A 92 1.03 0.95 -3.23
CA VAL A 92 -0.22 1.64 -2.85
C VAL A 92 -0.62 2.62 -3.94
N ALA A 93 -1.90 2.55 -4.34
CA ALA A 93 -2.51 3.43 -5.34
C ALA A 93 -3.80 4.04 -4.77
#